data_AF-A0A6H0XPH9-F1
#
_entry.id   AF-A0A6H0XPH9-F1
#
_cell.length_a   1.000
_cell.length_b   1.000
_cell.length_c   1.000
_cell.angle_alpha   90.00
_cell.angle_beta   90.00
_cell.angle_gamma   90.00
#
_symmetry.space_group_name_H-M   'P 1'
#
loop_
_entity.id
_entity.type
_entity.pdbx_description
1 polymer ?
#
loop_
_entity_poly.entity_id
_entity_poly.type
_entity_poly.pdbx_seq_one_letter_code
_entity_poly.pdbx_strand_id
1 'polypeptide(L)' 'MDTTVSRALQDKLYDKRKAGALELESIIRTALQEGNHDKIGRIVRQLCHDYAYAVHQPHARNGGLIGLAAAAIALGS' A
#
# COMPACT_ATOMS: atom_id res chain seq x y z
N MET A 1 -0.71 4.33 7.56
CA MET A 1 -0.11 4.69 6.25
C MET A 1 -0.37 6.17 6.01
N ASP A 2 0.41 6.83 5.16
CA ASP A 2 0.19 8.23 4.83
C ASP A 2 -1.20 8.47 4.21
N THR A 3 -1.80 9.63 4.50
CA THR A 3 -3.19 9.91 4.11
C THR A 3 -3.36 10.07 2.60
N THR A 4 -2.33 10.57 1.92
CA THR A 4 -2.30 10.74 0.46
C THR A 4 -2.30 9.39 -0.24
N VAL A 5 -1.40 8.50 0.16
CA VAL A 5 -1.33 7.12 -0.36
C VAL A 5 -2.63 6.37 -0.09
N SER A 6 -3.19 6.53 1.11
CA SER A 6 -4.44 5.84 1.51
C SER A 6 -5.60 6.23 0.60
N ARG A 7 -5.72 7.52 0.28
CA ARG A 7 -6.72 8.03 -0.66
C ARG A 7 -6.46 7.57 -2.09
N ALA A 8 -5.20 7.61 -2.54
CA ALA A 8 -4.83 7.21 -3.89
C ALA A 8 -5.16 5.73 -4.18
N LEU A 9 -4.87 4.84 -3.22
CA LEU A 9 -5.20 3.41 -3.34
C LEU A 9 -6.71 3.13 -3.39
N GLN A 10 -7.54 3.98 -2.80
CA GLN A 10 -9.00 3.84 -2.83
C GLN A 10 -9.66 4.54 -4.03
N ASP A 11 -8.89 5.20 -4.88
CA ASP A 11 -9.45 5.97 -5.99
C ASP A 11 -10.10 5.04 -7.04
N LYS A 12 -11.22 5.50 -7.60
CA LYS A 12 -11.93 4.78 -8.67
C LYS A 12 -11.04 4.58 -9.90
N LEU A 13 -10.20 5.57 -10.22
CA LEU A 13 -9.31 5.56 -11.36
C LEU A 13 -8.11 4.64 -11.09
N TYR A 14 -7.89 3.69 -12.00
CA TYR A 14 -6.79 2.75 -11.89
C TYR A 14 -5.42 3.44 -11.88
N ASP A 15 -5.21 4.45 -12.72
CA ASP A 15 -3.93 5.16 -12.79
C ASP A 15 -3.55 5.84 -11.48
N LYS A 16 -4.53 6.37 -10.75
CA LYS A 16 -4.31 6.95 -9.43
C LYS A 16 -3.94 5.89 -8.38
N ARG A 17 -4.56 4.71 -8.46
CA ARG A 17 -4.18 3.57 -7.62
C ARG A 17 -2.76 3.12 -7.89
N LYS A 18 -2.35 3.08 -9.17
CA LYS A 18 -0.98 2.77 -9.59
C LYS A 18 0.01 3.81 -9.06
N ALA A 19 -0.30 5.11 -9.18
CA ALA A 19 0.53 6.17 -8.64
C ALA A 19 0.71 6.04 -7.12
N GLY A 20 -0.38 5.80 -6.38
CA GLY A 20 -0.32 5.55 -4.94
C GLY A 20 0.51 4.32 -4.56
N ALA A 21 0.45 3.25 -5.36
CA ALA A 21 1.26 2.04 -5.14
C ALA A 21 2.77 2.30 -5.35
N LEU A 22 3.14 3.10 -6.36
CA LEU A 22 4.54 3.48 -6.59
C LEU A 22 5.09 4.37 -5.46
N GLU A 23 4.28 5.31 -4.97
CA GLU A 23 4.64 6.12 -3.81
C GLU A 23 4.81 5.26 -2.55
N LEU A 24 3.89 4.32 -2.34
CA LEU A 24 3.96 3.35 -1.24
C LEU A 24 5.23 2.49 -1.30
N GLU A 25 5.60 2.01 -2.49
CA GLU A 25 6.85 1.28 -2.72
C GLU A 25 8.06 2.09 -2.25
N SER A 26 8.14 3.36 -2.68
CA SER A 26 9.21 4.28 -2.28
C SER A 26 9.27 4.45 -0.75
N ILE A 27 8.11 4.66 -0.10
CA ILE A 27 8.02 4.79 1.36
C ILE A 27 8.52 3.53 2.08
N ILE A 28 8.20 2.34 1.57
CA ILE A 28 8.63 1.06 2.16
C ILE A 28 10.14 0.88 1.96
N ARG A 29 10.69 1.23 0.79
CA ARG A 29 12.15 1.19 0.54
C ARG A 29 12.91 2.12 1.48
N THR A 30 12.43 3.35 1.66
CA THR A 30 13.04 4.29 2.62
C THR A 30 12.97 3.74 4.04
N ALA A 31 11.81 3.22 4.46
CA ALA A 31 11.67 2.62 5.79
C ALA A 31 12.59 1.40 5.99
N LEU A 32 12.82 0.60 4.95
CA LEU A 32 13.73 -0.54 4.98
C LEU A 32 15.18 -0.09 5.12
N GLN A 33 15.60 0.94 4.37
CA GLN A 33 16.92 1.55 4.48
C GLN A 33 17.17 2.16 5.86
N GLU A 34 16.14 2.73 6.49
CA GLU A 34 16.18 3.26 7.85
C GLU A 34 16.13 2.18 8.94
N GLY A 35 15.95 0.90 8.59
CA GLY A 35 15.74 -0.19 9.55
C GLY A 35 14.41 -0.11 10.31
N ASN A 36 13.45 0.67 9.83
CA ASN A 36 12.17 0.92 10.48
C ASN A 36 11.14 -0.18 10.15
N HIS A 37 11.41 -1.39 10.65
CA HIS A 37 10.57 -2.56 10.42
C HIS A 37 9.15 -2.41 11.02
N ASP A 38 8.99 -1.64 12.10
CA ASP A 38 7.69 -1.34 12.69
C ASP A 38 6.76 -0.60 11.73
N LYS A 39 7.30 0.41 11.01
CA LYS A 39 6.54 1.15 10.00
C LYS A 39 6.09 0.25 8.86
N ILE A 40 6.99 -0.62 8.37
CA ILE A 40 6.69 -1.61 7.33
C ILE A 40 5.58 -2.56 7.80
N GLY A 41 5.72 -3.13 9.00
CA GLY A 41 4.74 -4.05 9.58
C GLY A 41 3.36 -3.40 9.80
N ARG A 42 3.31 -2.10 10.13
CA ARG A 42 2.03 -1.35 10.19
C ARG A 42 1.40 -1.18 8.82
N ILE A 43 2.19 -0.84 7.80
CA ILE A 43 1.71 -0.69 6.42
C ILE A 43 1.12 -2.01 5.91
N VAL A 44 1.87 -3.12 6.02
CA VAL A 44 1.41 -4.43 5.53
C VAL A 44 0.15 -4.89 6.24
N ARG A 45 0.09 -4.75 7.58
CA ARG A 45 -1.13 -5.06 8.34
C ARG A 45 -2.33 -4.25 7.87
N GLN A 46 -2.13 -2.95 7.63
CA GLN A 46 -3.20 -2.08 7.15
C GLN A 46 -3.70 -2.52 5.77
N LEU A 47 -2.80 -2.82 4.83
CA LEU A 47 -3.17 -3.31 3.50
C LEU A 47 -3.95 -4.65 3.56
N CYS A 48 -3.57 -5.54 4.46
CA CYS A 48 -4.29 -6.81 4.65
C CYS A 48 -5.67 -6.58 5.29
N HIS A 49 -5.73 -5.93 6.44
CA HIS A 49 -6.95 -5.88 7.26
C HIS A 49 -7.96 -4.83 6.77
N ASP A 50 -7.48 -3.65 6.36
CA ASP A 50 -8.37 -2.54 6.02
C ASP A 50 -8.75 -2.54 4.53
N TYR A 51 -7.96 -3.21 3.68
CA TYR A 51 -8.17 -3.20 2.23
C TYR A 51 -8.46 -4.59 1.66
N ALA A 52 -7.58 -5.58 1.83
CA ALA A 52 -7.74 -6.89 1.17
C ALA A 52 -9.04 -7.61 1.58
N TYR A 53 -9.52 -7.38 2.81
CA TYR A 53 -10.80 -7.91 3.31
C TYR A 53 -11.99 -6.95 3.13
N ALA A 54 -11.83 -5.79 2.49
CA ALA A 54 -12.89 -4.82 2.24
C ALA A 54 -13.82 -5.26 1.10
N VAL A 55 -14.54 -6.39 1.29
CA VAL A 55 -15.38 -7.03 0.27
C VAL A 55 -16.46 -6.09 -0.28
N HIS A 56 -17.03 -5.24 0.58
CA HIS A 56 -18.06 -4.26 0.20
C HIS A 56 -17.49 -2.97 -0.44
N GLN A 57 -16.17 -2.84 -0.53
CA GLN A 57 -15.50 -1.66 -1.09
C GLN A 57 -14.50 -2.11 -2.17
N PRO A 58 -14.96 -2.43 -3.39
CA PRO A 58 -14.11 -3.00 -4.44
C PRO A 58 -12.90 -2.12 -4.81
N HIS A 59 -13.02 -0.80 -4.72
CA HIS A 59 -11.89 0.11 -4.95
C HIS A 59 -10.83 -0.01 -3.86
N ALA A 60 -11.23 -0.07 -2.59
CA ALA A 60 -10.33 -0.33 -1.48
C ALA A 60 -9.70 -1.72 -1.64
N ARG A 61 -10.47 -2.77 -1.93
CA ARG A 61 -9.92 -4.12 -2.13
C ARG A 61 -8.86 -4.17 -3.23
N ASN A 62 -9.16 -3.60 -4.39
CA ASN A 62 -8.23 -3.55 -5.51
C ASN A 62 -6.99 -2.69 -5.19
N GLY A 63 -7.18 -1.60 -4.45
CA GLY A 63 -6.11 -0.77 -3.90
C GLY A 63 -5.18 -1.52 -2.93
N GLY A 64 -5.76 -2.35 -2.06
CA GLY A 64 -5.01 -3.19 -1.12
C GLY A 64 -4.16 -4.21 -1.85
N LEU A 65 -4.70 -4.89 -2.86
CA LEU A 65 -3.97 -5.89 -3.63
C LEU A 65 -2.79 -5.28 -4.40
N ILE A 66 -2.98 -4.14 -5.07
CA ILE A 66 -1.86 -3.46 -5.76
C ILE A 66 -0.83 -2.93 -4.75
N GLY A 67 -1.27 -2.42 -3.60
CA GLY A 67 -0.38 -1.99 -2.52
C GLY A 67 0.42 -3.14 -1.90
N LEU A 68 -0.17 -4.32 -1.75
CA LEU A 68 0.53 -5.52 -1.29
C LEU A 68 1.59 -5.98 -2.29
N ALA A 69 1.29 -5.93 -3.58
CA ALA A 69 2.29 -6.22 -4.62
C ALA A 69 3.46 -5.23 -4.55
N ALA A 70 3.19 -3.93 -4.41
CA ALA A 70 4.22 -2.90 -4.22
C ALA A 70 5.06 -3.14 -2.96
N ALA A 71 4.42 -3.53 -1.86
CA ALA A 71 5.14 -3.90 -0.63
C ALA A 71 6.05 -5.12 -0.82
N ALA A 72 5.58 -6.16 -1.52
CA ALA A 72 6.39 -7.34 -1.81
C ALA A 72 7.60 -7.00 -2.70
N ILE A 73 7.40 -6.17 -3.72
CA ILE A 73 8.48 -5.68 -4.59
C ILE A 73 9.53 -4.90 -3.78
N ALA A 74 9.09 -3.96 -2.94
CA ALA A 74 9.98 -3.15 -2.12
C ALA A 74 10.83 -3.97 -1.14
N LEU A 75 10.29 -5.08 -0.62
CA LEU A 75 10.97 -5.93 0.37
C LEU A 75 11.85 -7.02 -0.25
N GLY A 76 11.57 -7.43 -1.49
CA GLY A 76 12.28 -8.49 -2.19
C GLY A 76 13.37 -8.01 -3.15
N SER A 77 13.67 -6.70 -3.20
CA SER A 77 14.68 -6.11 -4.09
C SER A 77 15.75 -5.33 -3.35
#